data_AF-A0A2N2L821-F1
#
_entry.id   AF-A0A2N2L821-F1
#
_cell.length_a   1.000
_cell.length_b   1.000
_cell.length_c   1.000
_cell.angle_alpha   90.00
_cell.angle_beta   90.00
_cell.angle_gamma   90.00
#
_symmetry.space_group_name_H-M   'P 1'
#
loop_
_entity.id
_entity.type
_entity.pdbx_description
1 polymer ?
#
loop_
_entity_poly.entity_id
_entity_poly.type
_entity_poly.pdbx_seq_one_letter_code
_entity_poly.pdbx_strand_id
1 'polypeptide(L)'
;MVGEIVVTWEGKKLGFLTESKPGRSGMWIVDATTYFDAPEFKDPKVNWSIAKPRVLACILHHAAGWYGPRLTEQSTPTAEFAFVLALARDHRERFGIGPGYNYIAFPSGRAWAVGRHGTHRAHTKGRDPATLENWNVVGRSVCAAGDLSAEPMTNGLARAITAAVADIARLPGAVAGMPVYEHGLIPTVNSAGVRFSQATECPGRNLSAWRAAGGLVAQGEPVYEPDRWGEGYVAGYRSGFGLGAAEGSEAHQEAAEAAQARVAALITTPPVPHVPAAPAVLERVS
;
A
#
# COMPACT_ATOMS: atom_id res chain seq x y z
N MET A 1 -7.51 -10.33 21.48
CA MET A 1 -6.65 -11.37 22.07
C MET A 1 -5.29 -11.23 21.42
N VAL A 2 -4.22 -11.13 22.19
CA VAL A 2 -2.86 -11.14 21.63
C VAL A 2 -2.53 -12.61 21.36
N GLY A 3 -2.35 -12.96 20.09
CA GLY A 3 -1.87 -14.28 19.68
C GLY A 3 -0.38 -14.23 19.35
N GLU A 4 0.22 -15.38 19.05
CA GLU A 4 1.60 -15.46 18.57
C GLU A 4 1.63 -16.22 17.24
N ILE A 5 2.39 -15.70 16.27
CA ILE A 5 2.78 -16.42 15.06
C ILE A 5 4.25 -16.79 15.21
N VAL A 6 4.55 -18.07 14.99
CA VAL A 6 5.92 -18.56 14.95
C VAL A 6 6.33 -18.81 13.51
N VAL A 7 7.44 -18.19 13.10
CA VAL A 7 8.10 -18.44 11.82
C VAL A 7 9.35 -19.27 12.06
N THR A 8 9.56 -20.31 11.25
CA THR A 8 10.85 -21.02 11.21
C THR A 8 11.70 -20.43 10.09
N TRP A 9 12.83 -19.81 10.44
CA TRP A 9 13.76 -19.21 9.49
C TRP A 9 15.19 -19.61 9.83
N GLU A 10 15.94 -20.13 8.85
CA GLU A 10 17.35 -20.55 9.03
C GLU A 10 17.57 -21.46 10.25
N GLY A 11 16.63 -22.40 10.49
CA GLY A 11 16.69 -23.34 11.61
C GLY A 11 16.30 -22.75 12.98
N LYS A 12 15.94 -21.46 13.05
CA LYS A 12 15.48 -20.79 14.27
C LYS A 12 13.97 -20.57 14.25
N LYS A 13 13.34 -20.61 15.43
CA LYS A 13 11.95 -20.20 15.62
C LYS A 13 11.91 -18.74 16.06
N LEU A 14 11.21 -17.90 15.30
CA LEU A 14 10.99 -16.49 15.58
C LEU A 14 9.52 -16.31 15.96
N GLY A 15 9.26 -15.80 17.17
CA GLY A 15 7.92 -15.48 17.64
C GLY A 15 7.57 -14.02 17.33
N PHE A 16 6.38 -13.81 16.76
CA PHE A 16 5.84 -12.49 16.46
C PHE A 16 4.49 -12.34 17.13
N LEU A 17 4.31 -11.23 17.85
CA LEU A 17 3.03 -10.90 18.44
C LEU A 17 2.02 -10.61 17.33
N THR A 18 0.79 -11.05 17.55
CA THR A 18 -0.32 -10.73 16.66
C THR A 18 -1.43 -10.09 17.45
N GLU A 19 -1.96 -9.00 16.90
CA GLU A 19 -3.20 -8.43 17.42
C GLU A 19 -4.39 -8.98 16.63
N SER A 20 -5.17 -9.86 17.28
CA SER A 20 -6.53 -10.19 16.82
C SER A 20 -7.54 -9.36 17.60
N LYS A 21 -8.40 -8.62 16.89
CA LYS A 21 -9.49 -7.90 17.55
C LYS A 21 -10.66 -8.86 17.82
N PRO A 22 -11.24 -8.85 19.04
CA PRO A 22 -12.50 -9.55 19.32
C PRO A 22 -13.60 -9.05 18.37
N GLY A 23 -14.34 -9.97 17.74
CA GLY A 23 -15.54 -9.65 16.94
C GLY A 23 -15.33 -9.47 15.43
N ARG A 24 -14.10 -9.51 14.91
CA ARG A 24 -13.83 -9.62 13.46
C ARG A 24 -12.84 -10.75 13.21
N SER A 25 -13.36 -11.95 13.00
CA SER A 25 -12.56 -13.12 12.63
C SER A 25 -11.71 -12.83 11.40
N GLY A 26 -10.38 -12.95 11.52
CA GLY A 26 -9.48 -13.07 10.36
C GLY A 26 -8.62 -11.86 9.98
N MET A 27 -8.65 -10.75 10.72
CA MET A 27 -7.72 -9.64 10.51
C MET A 27 -6.55 -9.73 11.50
N TRP A 28 -5.34 -9.99 10.99
CA TRP A 28 -4.14 -10.15 11.81
C TRP A 28 -3.10 -9.12 11.41
N ILE A 29 -2.76 -8.23 12.34
CA ILE A 29 -1.50 -7.49 12.27
C ILE A 29 -0.44 -8.35 12.96
N VAL A 30 0.61 -8.67 12.23
CA VAL A 30 1.80 -9.35 12.75
C VAL A 30 2.85 -8.28 13.05
N ASP A 31 3.21 -8.11 14.33
CA ASP A 31 4.19 -7.13 14.73
C ASP A 31 5.61 -7.70 14.59
N ALA A 32 6.31 -7.27 13.54
CA ALA A 32 7.72 -7.55 13.30
C ALA A 32 8.57 -6.28 13.45
N THR A 33 8.04 -5.21 14.03
CA THR A 33 8.73 -3.93 14.12
C THR A 33 10.03 -4.06 14.90
N THR A 34 10.04 -4.78 16.03
CA THR A 34 11.26 -5.02 16.83
C THR A 34 12.35 -5.74 16.03
N TYR A 35 11.99 -6.70 15.18
CA TYR A 35 12.94 -7.43 14.34
C TYR A 35 13.59 -6.51 13.29
N PHE A 36 12.78 -5.71 12.60
CA PHE A 36 13.27 -4.79 11.55
C PHE A 36 13.76 -3.43 12.09
N ASP A 37 13.66 -3.19 13.39
CA ASP A 37 14.25 -2.03 14.09
C ASP A 37 15.70 -2.30 14.53
N ALA A 38 16.23 -3.50 14.25
CA ALA A 38 17.58 -3.89 14.60
C ALA A 38 18.66 -3.16 13.76
N PRO A 39 19.89 -2.98 14.29
CA PRO A 39 20.94 -2.18 13.64
C PRO A 39 21.31 -2.62 12.21
N GLU A 40 21.22 -3.90 11.89
CA GLU A 40 21.52 -4.44 10.56
C GLU A 40 20.60 -3.89 9.46
N PHE A 41 19.39 -3.47 9.83
CA PHE A 41 18.39 -2.87 8.95
C PHE A 41 18.38 -1.34 9.00
N LYS A 42 19.37 -0.71 9.63
CA LYS A 42 19.45 0.75 9.77
C LYS A 42 20.77 1.28 9.25
N ASP A 43 20.72 2.43 8.58
CA ASP A 43 21.93 3.23 8.37
C ASP A 43 22.33 3.87 9.70
N PRO A 44 23.50 3.54 10.27
CA PRO A 44 23.97 4.15 11.52
C PRO A 44 24.21 5.66 11.42
N LYS A 45 24.31 6.22 10.19
CA LYS A 45 24.50 7.65 9.96
C LYS A 45 23.18 8.44 9.96
N VAL A 46 22.05 7.75 9.95
CA VAL A 46 20.73 8.38 9.88
C VAL A 46 20.07 8.32 11.27
N ASN A 47 19.58 9.46 11.75
CA ASN A 47 18.75 9.46 12.95
C ASN A 47 17.34 9.01 12.61
N TRP A 48 17.06 7.74 12.90
CA TRP A 48 15.78 7.10 12.62
C TRP A 48 14.63 7.57 13.52
N SER A 49 14.93 8.14 14.68
CA SER A 49 13.93 8.43 15.72
C SER A 49 13.22 9.75 15.49
N ILE A 50 11.90 9.75 15.65
CA ILE A 50 11.04 10.93 15.61
C ILE A 50 10.62 11.25 17.04
N ALA A 51 11.08 12.39 17.57
CA ALA A 51 10.83 12.77 18.96
C ALA A 51 9.35 12.99 19.31
N LYS A 52 8.56 13.49 18.35
CA LYS A 52 7.12 13.74 18.50
C LYS A 52 6.39 13.19 17.28
N PRO A 53 6.13 11.87 17.22
CA PRO A 53 5.50 11.30 16.06
C PRO A 53 4.07 11.81 15.93
N ARG A 54 3.76 12.30 14.74
CA ARG A 54 2.41 12.64 14.29
C ARG A 54 2.15 11.87 13.00
N VAL A 55 0.90 11.48 12.78
CA VAL A 55 0.48 10.81 11.55
C VAL A 55 -0.58 11.65 10.86
N LEU A 56 -0.19 12.28 9.75
CA LEU A 56 -1.05 13.15 8.96
C LEU A 56 -1.79 12.40 7.85
N ALA A 57 -1.22 11.29 7.36
CA ALA A 57 -1.82 10.52 6.29
C ALA A 57 -1.39 9.05 6.31
N CYS A 58 -2.25 8.20 5.76
CA CYS A 58 -1.86 6.87 5.30
C CYS A 58 -1.54 6.91 3.80
N ILE A 59 -0.48 6.27 3.35
CA ILE A 59 -0.06 6.27 1.94
C ILE A 59 -0.05 4.82 1.45
N LEU A 60 -0.84 4.52 0.43
CA LEU A 60 -0.92 3.20 -0.18
C LEU A 60 0.20 3.06 -1.21
N HIS A 61 0.85 1.90 -1.15
CA HIS A 61 1.92 1.48 -2.05
C HIS A 61 1.62 0.07 -2.58
N HIS A 62 2.30 -0.32 -3.65
CA HIS A 62 2.54 -1.72 -3.98
C HIS A 62 4.05 -2.00 -4.02
N ALA A 63 4.45 -3.26 -3.96
CA ALA A 63 5.85 -3.63 -4.07
C ALA A 63 6.38 -3.59 -5.51
N ALA A 64 5.51 -3.34 -6.49
CA ALA A 64 5.79 -3.38 -7.94
C ALA A 64 6.38 -4.73 -8.40
N GLY A 65 6.00 -5.82 -7.70
CA GLY A 65 6.48 -7.17 -7.99
C GLY A 65 6.59 -8.05 -6.75
N TRP A 66 7.22 -9.20 -6.95
CA TRP A 66 7.42 -10.20 -5.89
C TRP A 66 8.88 -10.30 -5.45
N TYR A 67 9.12 -10.20 -4.14
CA TYR A 67 10.41 -10.51 -3.53
C TYR A 67 10.47 -12.02 -3.21
N GLY A 68 10.62 -12.82 -4.26
CA GLY A 68 10.56 -14.28 -4.22
C GLY A 68 9.34 -14.84 -4.98
N PRO A 69 8.90 -16.07 -4.67
CA PRO A 69 7.73 -16.67 -5.30
C PRO A 69 6.45 -15.84 -5.06
N ARG A 70 5.55 -15.87 -6.04
CA ARG A 70 4.22 -15.24 -5.92
C ARG A 70 3.45 -15.85 -4.74
N LEU A 71 2.89 -14.99 -3.89
CA LEU A 71 2.11 -15.38 -2.73
C LEU A 71 0.60 -15.36 -3.04
N THR A 72 -0.17 -16.18 -2.32
CA THR A 72 -1.62 -16.37 -2.50
C THR A 72 -2.35 -16.28 -1.17
N GLU A 73 -3.68 -16.45 -1.18
CA GLU A 73 -4.48 -16.45 0.06
C GLU A 73 -4.09 -17.60 1.03
N GLN A 74 -3.45 -18.66 0.51
CA GLN A 74 -3.01 -19.83 1.27
C GLN A 74 -1.54 -19.75 1.70
N SER A 75 -0.83 -18.66 1.39
CA SER A 75 0.57 -18.50 1.79
C SER A 75 0.73 -18.61 3.30
N THR A 76 1.87 -19.12 3.74
CA THR A 76 2.19 -19.30 5.16
C THR A 76 2.85 -18.04 5.72
N PRO A 77 2.83 -17.83 7.05
CA PRO A 77 3.58 -16.74 7.67
C PRO A 77 5.07 -16.76 7.36
N THR A 78 5.67 -17.96 7.21
CA THR A 78 7.08 -18.09 6.82
C THR A 78 7.36 -17.55 5.42
N ALA A 79 6.47 -17.79 4.45
CA ALA A 79 6.63 -17.29 3.09
C ALA A 79 6.49 -15.75 3.03
N GLU A 80 5.58 -15.20 3.82
CA GLU A 80 5.42 -13.75 3.95
C GLU A 80 6.64 -13.11 4.63
N PHE A 81 7.12 -13.70 5.72
CA PHE A 81 8.33 -13.23 6.38
C PHE A 81 9.54 -13.26 5.44
N ALA A 82 9.67 -14.33 4.64
CA ALA A 82 10.71 -14.43 3.62
C ALA A 82 10.64 -13.28 2.61
N PHE A 83 9.44 -12.92 2.15
CA PHE A 83 9.22 -11.76 1.28
C PHE A 83 9.64 -10.47 1.96
N VAL A 84 9.19 -10.21 3.20
CA VAL A 84 9.54 -8.98 3.93
C VAL A 84 11.05 -8.88 4.12
N LEU A 85 11.72 -9.98 4.47
CA LEU A 85 13.15 -10.03 4.66
C LEU A 85 13.91 -9.76 3.36
N ALA A 86 13.48 -10.35 2.25
CA ALA A 86 14.08 -10.11 0.94
C ALA A 86 13.90 -8.65 0.49
N LEU A 87 12.72 -8.06 0.70
CA LEU A 87 12.47 -6.64 0.46
C LEU A 87 13.36 -5.74 1.32
N ALA A 88 13.47 -6.04 2.61
CA ALA A 88 14.33 -5.29 3.52
C ALA A 88 15.82 -5.36 3.13
N ARG A 89 16.29 -6.51 2.63
CA ARG A 89 17.66 -6.69 2.13
C ARG A 89 17.91 -5.90 0.84
N ASP A 90 16.99 -5.94 -0.12
CA ASP A 90 17.08 -5.14 -1.36
C ASP A 90 17.11 -3.64 -1.07
N HIS A 91 16.21 -3.18 -0.21
CA HIS A 91 16.21 -1.78 0.22
C HIS A 91 17.51 -1.38 0.93
N ARG A 92 18.11 -2.32 1.68
CA ARG A 92 19.37 -2.06 2.41
C ARG A 92 20.53 -1.94 1.45
N GLU A 93 20.60 -2.83 0.47
CA GLU A 93 21.60 -2.82 -0.58
C GLU A 93 21.51 -1.55 -1.44
N ARG A 94 20.30 -1.17 -1.86
CA ARG A 94 20.09 -0.07 -2.81
C ARG A 94 20.07 1.31 -2.17
N PHE A 95 19.53 1.42 -0.96
CA PHE A 95 19.24 2.71 -0.32
C PHE A 95 19.85 2.85 1.07
N GLY A 96 20.51 1.82 1.59
CA GLY A 96 21.08 1.85 2.94
C GLY A 96 20.02 1.71 4.04
N ILE A 97 18.81 1.26 3.76
CA ILE A 97 17.71 1.22 4.73
C ILE A 97 17.07 -0.16 4.80
N GLY A 98 16.44 -0.53 5.91
CA GLY A 98 15.64 -1.75 6.00
C GLY A 98 14.33 -1.65 5.19
N PRO A 99 13.23 -2.28 5.64
CA PRO A 99 11.98 -2.15 4.91
C PRO A 99 11.56 -0.68 4.84
N GLY A 100 11.38 -0.17 3.61
CA GLY A 100 11.09 1.24 3.34
C GLY A 100 9.70 1.69 3.77
N TYR A 101 8.86 0.76 4.23
CA TYR A 101 7.44 0.93 4.51
C TYR A 101 7.12 0.72 6.00
N ASN A 102 5.93 1.13 6.45
CA ASN A 102 5.45 0.84 7.81
C ASN A 102 4.75 -0.52 7.91
N TYR A 103 3.88 -0.84 6.94
CA TYR A 103 3.17 -2.11 6.88
C TYR A 103 3.33 -2.75 5.50
N ILE A 104 3.41 -4.09 5.46
CA ILE A 104 3.30 -4.89 4.25
C ILE A 104 2.04 -5.76 4.32
N ALA A 105 1.13 -5.62 3.37
CA ALA A 105 -0.13 -6.37 3.30
C ALA A 105 -0.04 -7.51 2.29
N PHE A 106 -0.54 -8.69 2.66
CA PHE A 106 -0.41 -9.90 1.85
C PHE A 106 -1.77 -10.48 1.43
N PRO A 107 -1.83 -11.22 0.30
CA PRO A 107 -3.04 -11.90 -0.15
C PRO A 107 -3.67 -12.86 0.85
N SER A 108 -2.94 -13.36 1.85
CA SER A 108 -3.46 -14.21 2.91
C SER A 108 -4.47 -13.54 3.86
N GLY A 109 -4.55 -12.20 3.85
CA GLY A 109 -5.30 -11.45 4.84
C GLY A 109 -4.49 -10.96 6.04
N ARG A 110 -3.19 -11.26 6.09
CA ARG A 110 -2.29 -10.74 7.12
C ARG A 110 -1.58 -9.47 6.63
N ALA A 111 -1.37 -8.54 7.55
CA ALA A 111 -0.45 -7.43 7.35
C ALA A 111 0.67 -7.49 8.39
N TRP A 112 1.90 -7.24 7.95
CA TRP A 112 3.08 -7.22 8.81
C TRP A 112 3.44 -5.77 9.11
N ALA A 113 3.40 -5.39 10.39
CA ALA A 113 3.97 -4.13 10.85
C ALA A 113 5.49 -4.29 10.90
N VAL A 114 6.20 -3.56 10.05
CA VAL A 114 7.66 -3.66 9.87
C VAL A 114 8.36 -2.34 10.18
N GLY A 115 7.59 -1.24 10.19
CA GLY A 115 8.06 0.08 10.58
C GLY A 115 7.57 0.48 11.96
N ARG A 116 8.49 0.58 12.92
CA ARG A 116 8.17 1.02 14.28
C ARG A 116 7.59 2.44 14.26
N HIS A 117 6.44 2.63 14.90
CA HIS A 117 5.90 3.98 15.11
C HIS A 117 6.90 4.82 15.93
N GLY A 118 7.06 6.10 15.59
CA GLY A 118 8.13 6.92 16.15
C GLY A 118 9.45 6.82 15.39
N THR A 119 9.49 6.13 14.25
CA THR A 119 10.64 6.15 13.35
C THR A 119 10.24 6.61 11.94
N HIS A 120 11.14 7.31 11.25
CA HIS A 120 10.88 7.66 9.85
C HIS A 120 11.17 6.46 8.94
N ARG A 121 10.57 6.47 7.75
CA ARG A 121 10.76 5.43 6.72
C ARG A 121 11.17 6.08 5.39
N ALA A 122 11.18 5.36 4.27
CA ALA A 122 11.60 5.91 2.98
C ALA A 122 10.69 5.47 1.84
N HIS A 123 9.39 5.55 2.05
CA HIS A 123 8.39 5.13 1.07
C HIS A 123 7.98 6.27 0.12
N THR A 124 8.06 7.53 0.54
CA THR A 124 7.49 8.64 -0.25
C THR A 124 8.41 9.86 -0.23
N LYS A 125 8.69 10.40 -1.43
CA LYS A 125 9.54 11.60 -1.58
C LYS A 125 8.75 12.87 -1.29
N GLY A 126 9.47 13.93 -0.93
CA GLY A 126 8.89 15.26 -0.74
C GLY A 126 8.16 15.42 0.58
N ARG A 127 7.31 16.44 0.63
CA ARG A 127 6.74 17.00 1.85
C ARG A 127 5.25 17.22 1.71
N ASP A 128 4.57 17.19 2.86
CA ASP A 128 3.20 17.65 2.97
C ASP A 128 3.11 19.15 2.59
N PRO A 129 2.25 19.56 1.64
CA PRO A 129 2.18 20.95 1.21
C PRO A 129 1.76 21.94 2.31
N ALA A 130 0.99 21.49 3.31
CA ALA A 130 0.46 22.36 4.35
C ALA A 130 1.49 22.62 5.47
N THR A 131 2.24 21.60 5.85
CA THR A 131 3.18 21.64 6.98
C THR A 131 4.65 21.70 6.58
N LEU A 132 4.95 21.40 5.31
CA LEU A 132 6.30 21.20 4.78
C LEU A 132 7.08 20.08 5.48
N GLU A 133 6.43 19.24 6.28
CA GLU A 133 7.06 18.08 6.91
C GLU A 133 7.26 16.95 5.88
N ASN A 134 8.39 16.24 5.98
CA ASN A 134 8.68 15.14 5.06
C ASN A 134 7.63 14.03 5.19
N TRP A 135 7.11 13.54 4.05
CA TRP A 135 6.12 12.44 4.05
C TRP A 135 6.62 11.18 4.75
N ASN A 136 7.92 10.92 4.70
CA ASN A 136 8.57 9.84 5.41
C ASN A 136 8.55 9.95 6.95
N VAL A 137 8.27 11.14 7.49
CA VAL A 137 8.17 11.44 8.93
C VAL A 137 6.72 11.43 9.39
N VAL A 138 5.83 12.07 8.63
CA VAL A 138 4.43 12.30 9.03
C VAL A 138 3.42 11.39 8.32
N GLY A 139 3.80 10.76 7.22
CA GLY A 139 3.02 9.73 6.54
C GLY A 139 3.33 8.35 7.10
N ARG A 140 2.35 7.44 7.04
CA ARG A 140 2.57 6.02 7.30
C ARG A 140 2.14 5.22 6.09
N SER A 141 2.98 4.29 5.65
CA SER A 141 2.70 3.55 4.43
C SER A 141 2.13 2.16 4.68
N VAL A 142 1.23 1.74 3.79
CA VAL A 142 0.82 0.34 3.63
C VAL A 142 1.22 -0.10 2.22
N CYS A 143 2.13 -1.05 2.12
CA CYS A 143 2.59 -1.61 0.85
C CYS A 143 1.92 -2.95 0.58
N ALA A 144 1.16 -3.06 -0.50
CA ALA A 144 0.62 -4.32 -0.99
C ALA A 144 1.73 -5.17 -1.64
N ALA A 145 1.89 -6.41 -1.20
CA ALA A 145 2.82 -7.35 -1.83
C ALA A 145 2.31 -7.73 -3.24
N GLY A 146 3.21 -7.70 -4.23
CA GLY A 146 2.93 -7.99 -5.64
C GLY A 146 2.95 -6.76 -6.54
N ASP A 147 2.64 -6.99 -7.83
CA ASP A 147 2.48 -5.93 -8.83
C ASP A 147 1.00 -5.66 -9.12
N LEU A 148 0.43 -4.68 -8.42
CA LEU A 148 -0.97 -4.26 -8.55
C LEU A 148 -1.24 -3.40 -9.80
N SER A 149 -0.24 -3.12 -10.64
CA SER A 149 -0.48 -2.62 -12.00
C SER A 149 -0.98 -3.74 -12.91
N ALA A 150 -0.51 -4.99 -12.71
CA ALA A 150 -0.91 -6.14 -13.53
C ALA A 150 -1.90 -7.07 -12.82
N GLU A 151 -1.78 -7.24 -11.51
CA GLU A 151 -2.46 -8.29 -10.75
C GLU A 151 -3.75 -7.79 -10.08
N PRO A 152 -4.80 -8.62 -10.02
CA PRO A 152 -6.05 -8.24 -9.39
C PRO A 152 -5.92 -8.13 -7.87
N MET A 153 -6.74 -7.27 -7.29
CA MET A 153 -6.95 -7.23 -5.84
C MET A 153 -7.64 -8.50 -5.35
N THR A 154 -7.08 -9.17 -4.35
CA THR A 154 -7.74 -10.30 -3.68
C THR A 154 -8.51 -9.84 -2.45
N ASN A 155 -9.47 -10.66 -2.00
CA ASN A 155 -10.24 -10.37 -0.80
C ASN A 155 -9.34 -10.38 0.44
N GLY A 156 -8.39 -11.31 0.52
CA GLY A 156 -7.41 -11.30 1.61
C GLY A 156 -6.55 -10.04 1.61
N LEU A 157 -6.00 -9.63 0.46
CA LEU A 157 -5.20 -8.41 0.38
C LEU A 157 -5.99 -7.16 0.80
N ALA A 158 -7.25 -7.05 0.34
CA ALA A 158 -8.15 -5.97 0.77
C ALA A 158 -8.35 -5.94 2.29
N ARG A 159 -8.60 -7.11 2.93
CA ARG A 159 -8.72 -7.20 4.39
C ARG A 159 -7.44 -6.78 5.12
N ALA A 160 -6.28 -7.20 4.61
CA ALA A 160 -4.98 -6.86 5.18
C ALA A 160 -4.70 -5.35 5.13
N ILE A 161 -4.97 -4.71 3.99
CA ILE A 161 -4.82 -3.25 3.82
C ILE A 161 -5.76 -2.51 4.78
N THR A 162 -7.03 -2.89 4.83
CA THR A 162 -8.02 -2.30 5.75
C THR A 162 -7.59 -2.45 7.21
N ALA A 163 -7.00 -3.59 7.58
CA ALA A 163 -6.45 -3.81 8.93
C ALA A 163 -5.32 -2.84 9.22
N ALA A 164 -4.35 -2.70 8.31
CA ALA A 164 -3.21 -1.82 8.48
C ALA A 164 -3.63 -0.34 8.56
N VAL A 165 -4.54 0.11 7.68
CA VAL A 165 -5.07 1.49 7.73
C VAL A 165 -5.77 1.76 9.07
N ALA A 166 -6.59 0.82 9.55
CA ALA A 166 -7.26 0.94 10.83
C ALA A 166 -6.30 0.86 12.04
N ASP A 167 -5.12 0.27 11.86
CA ASP A 167 -4.05 0.28 12.86
C ASP A 167 -3.34 1.62 12.90
N ILE A 168 -2.96 2.15 11.73
CA ILE A 168 -2.35 3.48 11.60
C ILE A 168 -3.24 4.56 12.24
N ALA A 169 -4.56 4.50 12.02
CA ALA A 169 -5.52 5.47 12.56
C ALA A 169 -5.57 5.51 14.10
N ARG A 170 -5.07 4.45 14.76
CA ARG A 170 -5.02 4.32 16.22
C ARG A 170 -3.66 4.67 16.81
N LEU A 171 -2.65 4.91 15.97
CA LEU A 171 -1.32 5.24 16.46
C LEU A 171 -1.35 6.57 17.22
N PRO A 172 -0.54 6.73 18.30
CA PRO A 172 -0.39 8.00 18.97
C PRO A 172 -0.02 9.12 17.98
N GLY A 173 -0.69 10.27 18.11
CA GLY A 173 -0.49 11.40 17.20
C GLY A 173 -1.11 11.24 15.81
N ALA A 174 -1.91 10.21 15.54
CA ALA A 174 -2.72 10.16 14.33
C ALA A 174 -3.82 11.23 14.36
N VAL A 175 -3.94 11.98 13.26
CA VAL A 175 -5.02 12.96 13.09
C VAL A 175 -6.33 12.22 12.85
N ALA A 176 -7.39 12.62 13.56
CA ALA A 176 -8.71 12.07 13.35
C ALA A 176 -9.17 12.34 11.91
N GLY A 177 -9.63 11.31 11.21
CA GLY A 177 -9.98 11.44 9.79
C GLY A 177 -8.77 11.69 8.90
N MET A 178 -7.60 11.13 9.23
CA MET A 178 -6.43 11.25 8.37
C MET A 178 -6.75 10.72 6.96
N PRO A 179 -6.40 11.47 5.89
CA PRO A 179 -6.59 11.01 4.53
C PRO A 179 -5.76 9.75 4.26
N VAL A 180 -6.31 8.89 3.40
CA VAL A 180 -5.55 7.86 2.71
C VAL A 180 -5.15 8.44 1.36
N TYR A 181 -3.89 8.32 0.94
CA TYR A 181 -3.43 8.73 -0.38
C TYR A 181 -2.90 7.54 -1.17
N GLU A 182 -3.05 7.60 -2.49
CA GLU A 182 -2.31 6.73 -3.40
C GLU A 182 -0.93 7.36 -3.61
N HIS A 183 0.14 6.56 -3.61
CA HIS A 183 1.50 7.10 -3.71
C HIS A 183 1.69 8.02 -4.93
N GLY A 184 1.23 7.63 -6.11
CA GLY A 184 1.35 8.42 -7.33
C GLY A 184 0.51 9.71 -7.33
N LEU A 185 -0.52 9.79 -6.50
CA LEU A 185 -1.46 10.92 -6.45
C LEU A 185 -1.35 11.76 -5.17
N ILE A 186 -0.40 11.45 -4.29
CA ILE A 186 -0.23 12.20 -3.05
C ILE A 186 0.17 13.66 -3.36
N PRO A 187 -0.48 14.66 -2.74
CA PRO A 187 -0.02 16.04 -2.80
C PRO A 187 1.42 16.12 -2.28
N THR A 188 2.33 16.72 -3.03
CA THR A 188 3.72 16.82 -2.57
C THR A 188 4.41 18.07 -3.07
N VAL A 189 5.26 18.63 -2.21
CA VAL A 189 6.13 19.77 -2.52
C VAL A 189 7.58 19.47 -2.17
N ASN A 190 8.51 20.15 -2.83
CA ASN A 190 9.92 20.11 -2.49
C ASN A 190 10.22 21.02 -1.27
N SER A 191 11.50 21.16 -0.89
CA SER A 191 11.89 22.00 0.25
C SER A 191 11.62 23.50 0.08
N ALA A 192 11.40 23.97 -1.15
CA ALA A 192 11.02 25.35 -1.45
C ALA A 192 9.48 25.54 -1.53
N GLY A 193 8.69 24.50 -1.25
CA GLY A 193 7.23 24.55 -1.37
C GLY A 193 6.71 24.42 -2.81
N VAL A 194 7.59 24.11 -3.78
CA VAL A 194 7.18 23.93 -5.18
C VAL A 194 6.59 22.53 -5.36
N ARG A 195 5.39 22.47 -5.93
CA ARG A 195 4.66 21.22 -6.18
C ARG A 195 5.35 20.37 -7.24
N PHE A 196 5.31 19.05 -7.06
CA PHE A 196 5.78 18.09 -8.07
C PHE A 196 4.95 16.80 -8.02
N SER A 197 5.02 15.95 -9.04
CA SER A 197 4.42 14.60 -9.03
C SER A 197 5.43 13.56 -8.57
N GLN A 198 5.00 12.52 -7.85
CA GLN A 198 5.86 11.38 -7.51
C GLN A 198 6.31 10.59 -8.74
N ALA A 199 5.65 10.78 -9.89
CA ALA A 199 5.97 10.17 -11.18
C ALA A 199 6.14 8.64 -11.08
N THR A 200 5.11 7.98 -10.55
CA THR A 200 5.08 6.55 -10.30
C THR A 200 3.69 5.98 -10.58
N GLU A 201 3.62 4.73 -11.06
CA GLU A 201 2.36 3.99 -11.18
C GLU A 201 1.86 3.46 -9.83
N CYS A 202 2.69 3.52 -8.78
CA CYS A 202 2.35 3.06 -7.43
C CYS A 202 1.09 3.81 -6.93
N PRO A 203 0.08 3.11 -6.36
CA PRO A 203 0.10 1.73 -5.91
C PRO A 203 -0.43 0.69 -6.93
N GLY A 204 -0.51 1.06 -8.20
CA GLY A 204 -1.02 0.22 -9.28
C GLY A 204 -2.53 0.37 -9.49
N ARG A 205 -2.94 0.26 -10.76
CA ARG A 205 -4.32 0.54 -11.19
C ARG A 205 -5.39 -0.28 -10.46
N ASN A 206 -5.10 -1.52 -10.09
CA ASN A 206 -6.09 -2.39 -9.47
C ASN A 206 -6.33 -2.04 -7.99
N LEU A 207 -5.29 -1.58 -7.29
CA LEU A 207 -5.42 -1.09 -5.91
C LEU A 207 -6.13 0.28 -5.89
N SER A 208 -5.77 1.19 -6.80
CA SER A 208 -6.49 2.46 -6.98
C SER A 208 -7.98 2.25 -7.29
N ALA A 209 -8.30 1.35 -8.22
CA ALA A 209 -9.69 1.05 -8.59
C ALA A 209 -10.49 0.46 -7.41
N TRP A 210 -9.92 -0.49 -6.66
CA TRP A 210 -10.56 -1.04 -5.46
C TRP A 210 -10.84 0.03 -4.41
N ARG A 211 -9.88 0.93 -4.17
CA ARG A 211 -10.06 2.04 -3.23
C ARG A 211 -11.17 2.97 -3.70
N ALA A 212 -11.15 3.39 -4.95
CA ALA A 212 -12.16 4.29 -5.53
C ALA A 212 -13.57 3.68 -5.49
N ALA A 213 -13.68 2.35 -5.62
CA ALA A 213 -14.94 1.61 -5.48
C ALA A 213 -15.44 1.48 -4.02
N GLY A 214 -14.85 2.20 -3.06
CA GLY A 214 -15.26 2.17 -1.65
C GLY A 214 -14.56 1.10 -0.82
N GLY A 215 -13.50 0.46 -1.33
CA GLY A 215 -12.73 -0.55 -0.61
C GLY A 215 -12.12 -0.04 0.71
N LEU A 216 -11.88 1.27 0.79
CA LEU A 216 -11.62 2.00 2.03
C LEU A 216 -12.64 3.13 2.15
N VAL A 217 -13.46 3.09 3.19
CA VAL A 217 -14.27 4.26 3.56
C VAL A 217 -13.29 5.33 4.00
N ALA A 218 -13.17 6.41 3.23
CA ALA A 218 -12.35 7.55 3.61
C ALA A 218 -12.82 8.05 4.98
N GLN A 219 -11.95 8.03 5.98
CA GLN A 219 -12.24 8.74 7.22
C GLN A 219 -11.93 10.21 6.91
N GLY A 220 -12.95 10.97 6.51
CA GLY A 220 -12.80 12.37 6.08
C GLY A 220 -12.87 12.52 4.56
N GLU A 221 -13.53 13.60 4.13
CA GLU A 221 -13.60 13.99 2.72
C GLU A 221 -12.18 14.17 2.16
N PRO A 222 -11.86 13.64 0.97
CA PRO A 222 -10.64 14.02 0.28
C PRO A 222 -10.71 15.51 -0.05
N VAL A 223 -10.02 16.36 0.73
CA VAL A 223 -9.88 17.81 0.45
C VAL A 223 -8.99 18.05 -0.79
N TYR A 224 -8.50 17.00 -1.44
CA TYR A 224 -7.63 17.10 -2.60
C TYR A 224 -8.12 16.22 -3.75
N GLU A 225 -8.64 16.88 -4.79
CA GLU A 225 -8.63 16.35 -6.15
C GLU A 225 -7.26 16.72 -6.77
N PRO A 226 -6.41 15.76 -7.15
CA PRO A 226 -5.26 16.09 -7.97
C PRO A 226 -5.74 16.77 -9.25
N ASP A 227 -5.24 17.97 -9.52
CA ASP A 227 -5.39 18.57 -10.84
C ASP A 227 -4.56 17.73 -11.82
N ARG A 228 -5.22 16.70 -12.38
CA ARG A 228 -4.68 15.78 -13.38
C ARG A 228 -4.26 16.49 -14.68
N TRP A 229 -4.62 17.75 -14.83
CA TRP A 229 -4.25 18.62 -15.96
C TRP A 229 -3.22 19.69 -15.57
N GLY A 230 -2.88 19.79 -14.28
CA GLY A 230 -1.93 20.76 -13.79
C GLY A 230 -0.56 20.54 -14.43
N GLU A 231 0.07 21.63 -14.89
CA GLU A 231 1.36 21.57 -15.60
C GLU A 231 2.44 20.79 -14.82
N GLY A 232 2.42 20.87 -13.48
CA GLY A 232 3.31 20.09 -12.61
C GLY A 232 3.01 18.58 -12.56
N TYR A 233 1.75 18.17 -12.74
CA TYR A 233 1.36 16.77 -12.89
C TYR A 233 1.83 16.23 -14.25
N VAL A 234 1.57 16.98 -15.34
CA VAL A 234 1.96 16.60 -16.72
C VAL A 234 3.48 16.58 -16.89
N ALA A 235 4.21 17.58 -16.37
CA ALA A 235 5.66 17.64 -16.43
C ALA A 235 6.34 16.53 -15.58
N GLY A 236 5.77 16.23 -14.41
CA GLY A 236 6.26 15.13 -13.57
C GLY A 236 5.99 13.75 -14.18
N TYR A 237 4.81 13.54 -14.78
CA TYR A 237 4.45 12.30 -15.47
C TYR A 237 5.31 12.07 -16.72
N ARG A 238 5.61 13.12 -17.50
CA ARG A 238 6.51 13.05 -18.67
C ARG A 238 7.97 12.82 -18.30
N SER A 239 8.45 13.36 -17.18
CA SER A 239 9.87 13.28 -16.79
C SER A 239 10.24 12.00 -16.04
N GLY A 240 9.35 11.43 -15.22
CA GLY A 240 9.63 10.17 -14.53
C GLY A 240 9.60 8.94 -15.42
N PHE A 241 9.04 9.04 -16.62
CA PHE A 241 8.97 7.91 -17.55
C PHE A 241 10.21 7.69 -18.39
N GLY A 242 11.18 8.63 -18.44
CA GLY A 242 12.50 8.38 -19.02
C GLY A 242 12.52 7.55 -20.31
N LEU A 243 11.49 7.65 -21.14
CA LEU A 243 11.58 7.26 -22.52
C LEU A 243 12.44 8.35 -23.12
N GLY A 244 13.60 7.94 -23.62
CA GLY A 244 14.35 8.75 -24.55
C GLY A 244 13.39 9.37 -25.55
N ALA A 245 13.72 10.59 -25.95
CA ALA A 245 13.15 11.15 -27.16
C ALA A 245 13.13 10.09 -28.27
N ALA A 246 12.02 10.06 -29.00
CA ALA A 246 11.72 9.29 -30.21
C ALA A 246 10.94 7.97 -30.02
N GLU A 247 9.77 7.97 -30.66
CA GLU A 247 8.94 6.82 -31.08
C GLU A 247 8.12 6.11 -30.00
N GLY A 248 6.82 6.45 -29.91
CA GLY A 248 5.82 5.62 -29.21
C GLY A 248 4.70 6.35 -28.46
N SER A 249 4.69 7.68 -28.41
CA SER A 249 3.73 8.44 -27.59
C SER A 249 2.26 8.22 -27.98
N GLU A 250 1.96 7.98 -29.26
CA GLU A 250 0.59 7.74 -29.72
C GLU A 250 0.06 6.37 -29.29
N ALA A 251 0.86 5.30 -29.39
CA ALA A 251 0.42 3.95 -29.01
C ALA A 251 0.14 3.83 -27.49
N HIS A 252 0.89 4.54 -26.66
CA HIS A 252 0.66 4.57 -25.21
C HIS A 252 -0.52 5.45 -24.81
N GLN A 253 -0.76 6.54 -25.55
CA GLN A 253 -1.91 7.40 -25.35
C GLN A 253 -3.20 6.71 -25.83
N GLU A 254 -3.18 6.02 -26.97
CA GLU A 254 -4.27 5.16 -27.44
C GLU A 254 -4.57 4.02 -26.46
N ALA A 255 -3.55 3.38 -25.87
CA ALA A 255 -3.76 2.33 -24.87
C ALA A 255 -4.40 2.87 -23.57
N ALA A 256 -4.01 4.08 -23.15
CA ALA A 256 -4.58 4.75 -21.98
C ALA A 256 -6.02 5.21 -22.24
N GLU A 257 -6.30 5.76 -23.42
CA GLU A 257 -7.64 6.17 -23.87
C GLU A 257 -8.56 4.95 -24.07
N ALA A 258 -8.06 3.85 -24.63
CA ALA A 258 -8.80 2.60 -24.76
C ALA A 258 -9.10 1.94 -23.41
N ALA A 259 -8.18 2.02 -22.44
CA ALA A 259 -8.40 1.56 -21.08
C ALA A 259 -9.45 2.43 -20.36
N GLN A 260 -9.40 3.76 -20.54
CA GLN A 260 -10.41 4.68 -20.01
C GLN A 260 -11.78 4.47 -20.66
N ALA A 261 -11.86 4.22 -21.97
CA ALA A 261 -13.10 3.90 -22.66
C ALA A 261 -13.73 2.59 -22.15
N ARG A 262 -12.91 1.58 -21.83
CA ARG A 262 -13.38 0.31 -21.22
C ARG A 262 -13.89 0.50 -19.79
N VAL A 263 -13.23 1.34 -19.00
CA VAL A 263 -13.67 1.69 -17.64
C VAL A 263 -14.95 2.53 -17.69
N ALA A 264 -15.05 3.50 -18.60
CA ALA A 264 -16.27 4.29 -18.79
C ALA A 264 -17.45 3.41 -19.24
N ALA A 265 -17.23 2.45 -20.15
CA ALA A 265 -18.26 1.51 -20.59
C ALA A 265 -18.79 0.59 -19.47
N LEU A 266 -17.94 0.21 -18.52
CA LEU A 266 -18.32 -0.55 -17.32
C LEU A 266 -19.14 0.28 -16.31
N ILE A 267 -18.99 1.61 -16.35
CA ILE A 267 -19.72 2.55 -15.50
C ILE A 267 -21.09 2.90 -16.12
N THR A 268 -21.17 3.01 -17.44
CA THR A 268 -22.41 3.38 -18.15
C THR A 268 -23.33 2.19 -18.46
N THR A 269 -22.78 0.98 -18.52
CA THR A 269 -23.55 -0.24 -18.76
C THR A 269 -23.21 -1.26 -17.67
N PRO A 270 -23.90 -1.25 -16.52
CA PRO A 270 -23.66 -2.25 -15.49
C PRO A 270 -23.88 -3.64 -16.11
N PRO A 271 -23.00 -4.63 -15.84
CA PRO A 271 -23.25 -6.00 -16.27
C PRO A 271 -24.61 -6.42 -15.74
N VAL A 272 -25.50 -6.86 -16.64
CA VAL A 272 -26.81 -7.40 -16.27
C VAL A 272 -26.56 -8.46 -15.20
N PRO A 273 -27.18 -8.35 -14.01
CA PRO A 273 -26.99 -9.35 -12.98
C PRO A 273 -27.35 -10.69 -13.59
N HIS A 274 -26.39 -11.60 -13.64
CA HIS A 274 -26.70 -12.99 -13.92
C HIS A 274 -27.45 -13.49 -12.68
N VAL A 275 -28.77 -13.38 -12.71
CA VAL A 275 -29.64 -14.09 -11.78
C VAL A 275 -29.44 -15.56 -12.12
N PRO A 276 -28.87 -16.38 -11.22
CA PRO A 276 -28.88 -17.81 -11.43
C PRO A 276 -30.35 -18.24 -11.49
N ALA A 277 -30.71 -19.06 -12.48
CA ALA A 277 -32.05 -19.63 -12.55
C ALA A 277 -32.43 -20.21 -11.19
N ALA A 278 -33.60 -19.86 -10.68
CA ALA A 278 -34.11 -20.40 -9.44
C ALA A 278 -34.03 -21.93 -9.50
N PRO A 279 -33.48 -22.62 -8.48
CA PRO A 279 -33.49 -24.07 -8.45
C PRO A 279 -34.94 -24.55 -8.56
N ALA A 280 -35.17 -25.48 -9.48
CA ALA A 280 -36.48 -26.10 -9.68
C ALA A 280 -37.01 -26.59 -8.33
N VAL A 281 -38.26 -26.23 -8.04
CA VAL A 281 -39.00 -26.72 -6.88
C VAL A 281 -38.98 -28.25 -6.93
N LEU A 282 -38.31 -28.88 -5.98
CA LEU A 282 -38.46 -30.31 -5.73
C LEU A 282 -39.89 -30.52 -5.22
N GLU A 283 -40.76 -31.02 -6.09
CA GLU A 283 -42.05 -31.57 -5.68
C GLU A 283 -41.82 -32.65 -4.63
N ARG A 284 -42.48 -32.49 -3.49
CA ARG A 284 -42.55 -33.54 -2.46
C ARG A 284 -43.28 -34.73 -3.06
N VAL A 285 -42.56 -35.81 -3.30
CA VAL A 285 -43.17 -37.13 -3.47
C VAL A 285 -43.51 -37.64 -2.08
N SER A 286 -44.79 -37.68 -1.76
CA SER A 286 -45.39 -38.51 -0.71
C SER A 286 -45.51 -39.95 -1.19
#